data_AF-A0A520UXH9-F1
#
_entry.id   AF-A0A520UXH9-F1
#
_cell.length_a   1.000
_cell.length_b   1.000
_cell.length_c   1.000
_cell.angle_alpha   90.00
_cell.angle_beta   90.00
_cell.angle_gamma   90.00
#
_symmetry.space_group_name_H-M   'P 1'
#
loop_
_entity.id
_entity.type
_entity.pdbx_description
1 polymer ?
#
loop_
_entity_poly.entity_id
_entity_poly.type
_entity_poly.pdbx_seq_one_letter_code
_entity_poly.pdbx_strand_id
1 'polypeptide(L)'
;TFVKAASVFPKRSLIVGNPAKVIKEVSDEMLNWKTAGTKLYQQLPADCFESLEKVEPLRELPRNRPRQEDFYKTLMEIKNKQ
;
A
#
# COMPACT_ATOMS: atom_id res chain seq x y z
N THR A 1 -7.53 9.59 -7.95
CA THR A 1 -7.73 11.05 -8.13
C THR A 1 -7.61 11.37 -9.61
N PHE A 2 -8.56 12.10 -10.19
CA PHE A 2 -8.51 12.51 -11.60
C PHE A 2 -7.93 13.92 -11.73
N VAL A 3 -6.80 14.07 -12.42
CA VAL A 3 -6.16 15.35 -12.69
C VAL A 3 -6.47 15.75 -14.14
N LYS A 4 -7.13 16.89 -14.34
CA LYS A 4 -7.44 17.39 -15.69
C LYS A 4 -6.14 17.78 -16.42
N ALA A 5 -6.15 17.69 -17.75
CA ALA A 5 -5.06 18.20 -18.57
C ALA A 5 -4.75 19.68 -18.24
N ALA A 6 -3.47 20.05 -18.32
CA ALA A 6 -2.97 21.40 -18.00
C ALA A 6 -3.25 21.91 -16.57
N SER A 7 -3.64 21.05 -15.62
CA SER A 7 -3.77 21.46 -14.21
C SER A 7 -2.40 21.78 -13.62
N VAL A 8 -2.28 22.92 -12.95
CA VAL A 8 -1.10 23.31 -12.18
C VAL A 8 -1.48 23.39 -10.70
N PHE A 9 -0.74 22.67 -9.85
CA PHE A 9 -0.91 22.72 -8.40
C PHE A 9 0.36 23.29 -7.75
N PRO A 10 0.23 24.07 -6.67
CA PRO A 10 1.39 24.50 -5.89
C PRO A 10 2.20 23.29 -5.38
N LYS A 11 3.52 23.48 -5.24
CA LYS A 11 4.38 22.48 -4.58
C LYS A 11 3.84 22.17 -3.19
N ARG A 12 4.08 20.94 -2.72
CA ARG A 12 3.62 20.45 -1.41
C ARG A 12 2.10 20.44 -1.22
N SER A 13 1.31 20.34 -2.29
CA SER A 13 -0.15 20.22 -2.19
C SER A 13 -0.60 18.76 -2.03
N LEU A 14 -1.46 18.47 -1.06
CA LEU A 14 -2.26 17.25 -1.05
C LEU A 14 -3.51 17.46 -1.92
N ILE A 15 -3.62 16.68 -3.00
CA ILE A 15 -4.75 16.74 -3.93
C ILE A 15 -5.60 15.47 -3.89
N VAL A 16 -6.92 15.62 -3.89
CA VAL A 16 -7.87 14.49 -3.91
C VAL A 16 -9.11 14.81 -4.74
N GLY A 17 -9.87 13.76 -5.09
CA GLY A 17 -11.18 13.90 -5.74
C GLY A 17 -11.19 13.66 -7.26
N ASN A 18 -12.34 13.95 -7.85
CA ASN A 18 -12.60 13.88 -9.28
C ASN A 18 -13.55 15.05 -9.69
N PRO A 19 -13.04 16.16 -10.24
CA PRO A 19 -11.63 16.45 -10.49
C PRO A 19 -10.85 16.78 -9.21
N ALA A 20 -9.54 16.62 -9.27
CA ALA A 20 -8.63 16.88 -8.16
C ALA A 20 -8.68 18.33 -7.68
N LYS A 21 -8.71 18.53 -6.36
CA LYS A 21 -8.57 19.84 -5.70
C LYS A 21 -7.52 19.75 -4.59
N VAL A 22 -6.83 20.86 -4.33
CA VAL A 22 -5.98 21.00 -3.14
C VAL A 22 -6.89 21.00 -1.91
N ILE A 23 -6.58 20.15 -0.93
CA ILE A 23 -7.31 20.09 0.34
C ILE A 23 -6.47 20.54 1.53
N LYS A 24 -5.14 20.46 1.44
CA LYS A 24 -4.18 20.98 2.43
C LYS A 24 -2.75 20.93 1.89
N GLU A 25 -1.84 21.56 2.62
CA GLU A 25 -0.41 21.37 2.41
C GLU A 25 0.07 20.04 3.02
N VAL A 26 1.08 19.43 2.39
CA VAL A 26 1.81 18.27 2.91
C VAL A 26 2.73 18.75 4.02
N SER A 27 2.54 18.23 5.24
CA SER A 27 3.46 18.50 6.35
C SER A 27 4.80 17.80 6.15
N ASP A 28 5.85 18.24 6.84
CA ASP A 28 7.15 17.57 6.80
C ASP A 28 7.07 16.14 7.32
N GLU A 29 6.24 15.89 8.33
CA GLU A 29 5.93 14.54 8.77
C GLU A 29 5.38 13.70 7.61
N MET A 30 4.31 14.14 6.93
CA MET A 30 3.75 13.40 5.79
C MET A 30 4.79 13.13 4.69
N LEU A 31 5.66 14.09 4.42
CA LEU A 31 6.75 13.93 3.44
C LEU A 31 7.78 12.90 3.91
N ASN A 32 8.17 12.91 5.18
CA ASN A 32 9.09 11.95 5.76
C ASN A 32 8.53 10.52 5.69
N TRP A 33 7.26 10.34 6.06
CA TRP A 33 6.55 9.06 5.94
C TRP A 33 6.51 8.58 4.48
N LYS A 34 6.18 9.47 3.54
CA LYS A 34 6.17 9.15 2.10
C LYS A 34 7.57 8.73 1.62
N THR A 35 8.61 9.42 2.05
CA THR A 35 10.01 9.15 1.67
C THR A 35 10.46 7.80 2.20
N ALA A 36 10.24 7.53 3.50
CA ALA A 36 10.59 6.26 4.14
C ALA A 36 9.83 5.08 3.49
N GLY A 37 8.51 5.23 3.29
CA GLY A 37 7.71 4.21 2.61
C GLY A 37 8.17 3.96 1.18
N THR A 38 8.48 5.02 0.41
CA THR A 38 9.00 4.88 -0.96
C THR A 38 10.32 4.12 -0.98
N LYS A 39 11.24 4.42 -0.04
CA LYS A 39 12.51 3.71 0.09
C LYS A 39 12.31 2.22 0.40
N LEU A 40 11.34 1.88 1.25
CA LEU A 40 10.99 0.48 1.54
C LEU A 40 10.53 -0.24 0.28
N TYR A 41 9.60 0.34 -0.50
CA TYR A 41 9.13 -0.28 -1.75
C TYR A 41 10.24 -0.41 -2.80
N GLN A 42 11.17 0.55 -2.84
CA GLN A 42 12.34 0.50 -3.73
C GLN A 42 13.34 -0.59 -3.34
N GLN A 43 13.34 -1.04 -2.09
CA GLN A 43 14.20 -2.13 -1.60
C GLN A 43 13.65 -3.52 -1.98
N LEU A 44 12.32 -3.68 -2.07
CA LEU A 44 11.66 -4.97 -2.34
C LEU A 44 12.19 -5.73 -3.59
N PRO A 45 12.55 -5.09 -4.72
CA PRO A 45 13.13 -5.80 -5.85
C PRO A 45 14.48 -6.45 -5.50
N ALA A 46 15.35 -5.77 -4.75
CA ALA A 46 16.63 -6.33 -4.33
C ALA A 46 16.40 -7.50 -3.35
N ASP A 47 15.52 -7.32 -2.36
CA ASP A 47 15.16 -8.39 -1.42
C ASP A 47 14.58 -9.61 -2.16
N CYS A 48 13.77 -9.39 -3.20
CA CYS A 48 13.29 -10.45 -4.07
C CYS A 48 14.43 -11.16 -4.79
N PHE A 49 15.36 -10.44 -5.42
CA PHE A 49 16.50 -11.09 -6.09
C PHE A 49 17.41 -11.86 -5.12
N GLU A 50 17.56 -11.38 -3.89
CA GLU A 50 18.39 -12.02 -2.86
C GLU A 50 17.75 -13.26 -2.26
N SER A 51 16.41 -13.29 -2.14
CA SER A 51 15.67 -14.35 -1.43
C SER A 51 14.83 -15.27 -2.32
N LEU A 52 14.60 -14.91 -3.58
CA LEU A 52 13.79 -15.71 -4.50
C LEU A 52 14.54 -16.96 -4.92
N GLU A 53 13.96 -18.11 -4.60
CA GLU A 53 14.50 -19.41 -4.95
C GLU A 53 13.59 -20.12 -5.96
N LYS A 54 14.21 -20.85 -6.90
CA LYS A 54 13.47 -21.73 -7.79
C LYS A 54 12.95 -22.93 -6.99
N VAL A 55 11.64 -23.14 -7.04
CA VAL A 55 10.98 -24.27 -6.38
C VAL A 55 10.07 -25.02 -7.36
N GLU A 56 9.87 -26.32 -7.11
CA GLU A 56 8.86 -27.08 -7.83
C GLU A 56 7.45 -26.73 -7.34
N PRO A 57 6.44 -26.67 -8.22
CA PRO A 57 5.08 -26.34 -7.82
C PRO A 57 4.46 -27.47 -6.99
N LEU A 58 3.71 -27.10 -5.94
CA LEU A 58 2.92 -28.06 -5.17
C LEU A 58 1.83 -28.70 -6.06
N ARG A 59 1.74 -30.04 -6.05
CA ARG A 59 0.73 -30.81 -6.79
C ARG A 59 -0.48 -31.20 -5.95
N GLU A 60 -0.31 -31.19 -4.64
CA GLU A 60 -1.33 -31.53 -3.65
C GLU A 60 -1.20 -30.63 -2.43
N LEU A 61 -2.25 -30.59 -1.60
CA LEU A 61 -2.28 -29.79 -0.38
C LEU A 61 -1.33 -30.40 0.69
N PRO A 62 -0.39 -29.64 1.28
CA PRO A 62 0.48 -30.16 2.33
C PRO A 62 -0.31 -30.59 3.57
N ARG A 63 0.00 -31.77 4.11
CA ARG A 63 -0.67 -32.32 5.32
C ARG A 63 -0.50 -31.42 6.55
N ASN A 64 0.61 -30.69 6.61
CA ASN A 64 0.98 -29.78 7.69
C ASN A 64 0.75 -28.30 7.33
N ARG A 65 -0.13 -27.99 6.36
CA ARG A 65 -0.44 -26.60 6.02
C ARG A 65 -1.08 -25.91 7.23
N PRO A 66 -0.48 -24.84 7.78
CA PRO A 66 -1.07 -24.14 8.91
C PRO A 66 -2.42 -23.54 8.50
N ARG A 67 -3.37 -23.52 9.44
CA ARG A 67 -4.63 -22.81 9.25
C ARG A 67 -4.32 -21.32 9.25
N GLN A 68 -4.76 -20.60 8.23
CA GLN A 68 -4.64 -19.15 8.20
C GLN A 68 -5.42 -18.58 9.38
N GLU A 69 -4.72 -17.85 10.26
CA GLU A 69 -5.35 -17.19 11.40
C GLU A 69 -6.16 -15.99 10.91
N ASP A 70 -7.38 -15.86 11.42
CA ASP A 70 -8.25 -14.73 11.13
C ASP A 70 -7.95 -13.58 12.10
N PHE A 71 -6.74 -13.03 11.96
CA PHE A 71 -6.27 -11.97 12.86
C PHE A 71 -6.84 -10.60 12.50
N TYR A 72 -7.51 -10.46 11.36
CA TYR A 72 -8.04 -9.19 10.87
C TYR A 72 -9.54 -9.26 10.66
N LYS A 73 -10.31 -8.56 11.51
CA LYS A 73 -11.76 -8.45 11.38
C LYS A 73 -12.11 -7.75 10.07
N THR A 74 -13.08 -8.30 9.36
CA THR A 74 -13.66 -7.65 8.19
C THR A 74 -14.33 -6.34 8.59
N LEU A 75 -14.44 -5.40 7.65
CA LEU A 75 -15.14 -4.13 7.87
C LEU A 75 -16.59 -4.35 8.36
N MET A 76 -17.24 -5.41 7.89
CA MET A 76 -18.61 -5.76 8.28
C MET A 76 -18.69 -6.24 9.73
N GLU A 77 -17.71 -7.02 10.20
CA GLU A 77 -17.62 -7.45 11.60
C GLU A 77 -17.29 -6.31 12.55
N ILE A 78 -16.53 -5.31 12.09
CA ILE A 78 -16.28 -4.08 12.85
C ILE A 78 -17.59 -3.27 12.97
N LYS A 79 -18.37 -3.18 11.90
CA LYS A 79 -19.64 -2.43 11.87
C LYS A 79 -20.77 -3.09 12.65
N ASN A 80 -20.84 -4.42 12.68
CA ASN A 80 -21.89 -5.17 13.38
C ASN A 80 -21.67 -5.28 14.90
N LYS A 81 -20.58 -4.71 15.44
CA LYS A 81 -20.28 -4.65 16.87
C LYS A 81 -20.58 -3.28 17.51
N GLN A 82 -21.23 -2.38 16.78
CA GLN A 82 -21.75 -1.10 17.28
C GLN A 82 -23.25 -1.15 17.49
#